data_AF-A0A7S1BB47-F1
#
_entry.id   AF-A0A7S1BB47-F1
#
_cell.length_a   1.000
_cell.length_b   1.000
_cell.length_c   1.000
_cell.angle_alpha   90.00
_cell.angle_beta   90.00
_cell.angle_gamma   90.00
#
_symmetry.space_group_name_H-M   'P 1'
#
loop_
_entity.id
_entity.type
_entity.pdbx_description
1 polymer ?
#
loop_
_entity_poly.entity_id
_entity_poly.type
_entity_poly.pdbx_seq_one_letter_code
_entity_poly.pdbx_strand_id
1 'polypeptide(L)'
;MTGETLKGKGEGTRKQIHLSARADKDLDRENDVTTKRGLSTVQEIEMEHLKVQRQMMVDRQNETSIVALSIEEAAIARQLSAAETCAESCCPVYDPANSFWKWVDIFIQKQENMMERISKFTSENEKDNNVSPRIRNTTEINLDEESSLEDSDAVDQSSKK
;
A
#
# COMPACT_ATOMS: atom_id res chain seq x y z
N MET A 1 -84.19 9.73 19.64
CA MET A 1 -83.25 8.60 19.51
C MET A 1 -81.95 9.14 18.96
N THR A 2 -81.03 9.52 19.84
CA THR A 2 -79.70 10.05 19.49
C THR A 2 -78.69 8.91 19.59
N GLY A 3 -78.00 8.65 18.48
CA GLY A 3 -77.02 7.57 18.36
C GLY A 3 -75.78 7.84 19.21
N GLU A 4 -75.46 6.89 20.08
CA GLU A 4 -74.17 6.84 20.78
C GLU A 4 -73.17 6.11 19.87
N THR A 5 -72.28 6.89 19.23
CA THR A 5 -71.06 6.37 18.64
C THR A 5 -70.11 5.98 19.78
N LEU A 6 -69.94 4.67 19.98
CA LEU A 6 -68.95 4.08 20.87
C LEU A 6 -67.53 4.48 20.40
N LYS A 7 -67.00 5.58 20.93
CA LYS A 7 -65.57 5.91 20.81
C LYS A 7 -64.76 4.86 21.57
N GLY A 8 -63.92 4.12 20.84
CA GLY A 8 -63.08 3.07 21.39
C GLY A 8 -62.15 3.61 22.48
N LYS A 9 -62.12 2.92 23.63
CA LYS A 9 -61.19 3.21 24.73
C LYS A 9 -59.75 3.07 24.24
N GLY A 10 -59.07 4.19 23.99
CA GLY A 10 -57.64 4.20 23.67
C GLY A 10 -57.22 5.22 22.61
N GLU A 11 -58.16 5.74 21.81
CA GLU A 11 -57.88 6.75 20.78
C GLU A 11 -57.28 8.03 21.39
N GLY A 12 -56.06 8.37 20.96
CA GLY A 12 -55.33 9.57 21.41
C GLY A 12 -54.32 9.33 22.54
N THR A 13 -54.12 8.08 22.98
CA THR A 13 -53.09 7.77 23.99
C THR A 13 -51.69 7.95 23.39
N ARG A 14 -50.73 8.48 24.18
CA ARG A 14 -49.33 8.72 23.76
C ARG A 14 -48.68 7.53 23.04
N LYS A 15 -48.99 6.29 23.44
CA LYS A 15 -48.49 5.07 22.79
C LYS A 15 -49.03 4.88 21.38
N GLN A 16 -50.31 5.18 21.13
CA GLN A 16 -50.93 5.04 19.81
C GLN A 16 -50.43 6.12 18.86
N ILE A 17 -50.26 7.36 19.35
CA ILE A 17 -49.64 8.46 18.58
C ILE A 17 -48.21 8.10 18.16
N HIS A 18 -47.43 7.48 19.05
CA HIS A 18 -46.08 7.00 18.70
C HIS A 18 -46.09 5.84 17.70
N LEU A 19 -47.06 4.92 17.79
CA LEU A 19 -47.19 3.81 16.86
C LEU A 19 -47.64 4.28 15.47
N SER A 20 -48.60 5.20 15.39
CA SER A 20 -49.05 5.79 14.12
C SER A 20 -47.93 6.63 13.50
N ALA A 21 -47.25 7.48 14.28
CA ALA A 21 -46.13 8.28 13.76
C ALA A 21 -44.93 7.42 13.32
N ARG A 22 -44.78 6.21 13.86
CA ARG A 22 -43.77 5.25 13.40
C ARG A 22 -44.21 4.57 12.10
N ALA A 23 -45.47 4.14 12.02
CA ALA A 23 -46.06 3.57 10.81
C ALA A 23 -46.07 4.57 9.64
N ASP A 24 -46.36 5.85 9.91
CA ASP A 24 -46.32 6.92 8.90
C ASP A 24 -44.88 7.14 8.38
N LYS A 25 -43.87 7.12 9.27
CA LYS A 25 -42.47 7.20 8.87
C LYS A 25 -41.99 5.97 8.10
N ASP A 26 -42.50 4.80 8.42
CA ASP A 26 -42.17 3.56 7.70
C ASP A 26 -42.83 3.56 6.31
N LEU A 27 -44.05 4.09 6.16
CA LEU A 27 -44.72 4.35 4.87
C LEU A 27 -43.98 5.40 4.03
N ASP A 28 -43.53 6.50 4.66
CA ASP A 28 -42.73 7.53 3.99
C ASP A 28 -41.41 6.96 3.49
N ARG A 29 -40.77 6.06 4.24
CA ARG A 29 -39.57 5.31 3.80
C ARG A 29 -39.85 4.34 2.67
N GLU A 30 -40.98 3.66 2.67
CA GLU A 30 -41.35 2.69 1.63
C GLU A 30 -41.68 3.39 0.28
N ASN A 31 -42.20 4.62 0.38
CA ASN A 31 -42.47 5.52 -0.73
C ASN A 31 -41.28 6.41 -1.12
N ASP A 32 -40.16 6.33 -0.39
CA ASP A 32 -38.94 7.05 -0.73
C ASP A 32 -38.26 6.41 -1.95
N VAL A 33 -38.69 6.87 -3.13
CA VAL A 33 -38.19 6.39 -4.44
C VAL A 33 -36.71 6.73 -4.65
N THR A 34 -36.13 7.62 -3.83
CA THR A 34 -34.70 7.98 -3.93
C THR A 34 -33.80 6.78 -3.66
N THR A 35 -34.22 5.87 -2.77
CA THR A 35 -33.46 4.64 -2.45
C THR A 35 -33.67 3.54 -3.51
N LYS A 36 -34.81 3.54 -4.22
CA LYS A 36 -35.16 2.53 -5.25
C LYS A 36 -34.46 2.73 -6.59
N ARG A 37 -33.92 3.92 -6.88
CA ARG A 37 -33.32 4.23 -8.19
C ARG A 37 -31.90 3.69 -8.41
N GLY A 38 -31.31 2.98 -7.45
CA GLY A 38 -29.93 2.54 -7.55
C GLY A 38 -28.95 3.71 -7.54
N LEU A 39 -27.66 3.43 -7.65
CA LEU A 39 -26.66 4.47 -7.83
C LEU A 39 -26.80 5.08 -9.23
N SER A 40 -26.67 6.40 -9.32
CA SER A 40 -26.51 7.06 -10.62
C SER A 40 -25.20 6.59 -11.26
N THR A 41 -25.14 6.49 -12.60
CA THR A 41 -23.90 6.16 -13.32
C THR A 41 -22.73 7.06 -12.92
N VAL A 42 -22.98 8.33 -12.58
CA VAL A 42 -21.96 9.25 -12.05
C VAL A 42 -21.42 8.78 -10.70
N GLN A 43 -22.28 8.29 -9.81
CA GLN A 43 -21.90 7.75 -8.51
C GLN A 43 -21.16 6.41 -8.65
N GLU A 44 -21.54 5.58 -9.62
CA GLU A 44 -20.81 4.35 -9.94
C GLU A 44 -19.39 4.66 -10.43
N ILE A 45 -19.24 5.63 -11.34
CA ILE A 45 -17.93 6.11 -11.80
C ILE A 45 -17.10 6.65 -10.63
N GLU A 46 -17.71 7.44 -9.75
CA GLU A 46 -17.04 8.00 -8.58
C GLU A 46 -16.57 6.90 -7.61
N MET A 47 -17.38 5.87 -7.38
CA MET A 47 -16.96 4.72 -6.57
C MET A 47 -15.79 3.95 -7.20
N GLU A 48 -15.82 3.72 -8.51
CA GLU A 48 -14.69 3.09 -9.21
C GLU A 48 -13.43 3.95 -9.13
N HIS A 49 -13.56 5.27 -9.26
CA HIS A 49 -12.43 6.18 -9.09
C HIS A 49 -11.82 6.08 -7.68
N LEU A 50 -12.64 6.02 -6.64
CA LEU A 50 -12.18 5.82 -5.26
C LEU A 50 -11.49 4.46 -5.06
N LYS A 51 -11.98 3.39 -5.71
CA LYS A 51 -11.31 2.08 -5.68
C LYS A 51 -9.92 2.15 -6.30
N VAL A 52 -9.79 2.80 -7.46
CA VAL A 52 -8.49 2.99 -8.13
C VAL A 52 -7.54 3.80 -7.25
N GLN A 53 -8.01 4.92 -6.67
CA GLN A 53 -7.19 5.72 -5.75
C GLN A 53 -6.70 4.90 -4.56
N ARG A 54 -7.57 4.08 -3.97
CA ARG A 54 -7.20 3.17 -2.87
C ARG A 54 -6.13 2.18 -3.31
N GLN A 55 -6.29 1.56 -4.48
CA GLN A 55 -5.30 0.61 -5.01
C GLN A 55 -3.94 1.30 -5.22
N MET A 56 -3.92 2.49 -5.82
CA MET A 56 -2.68 3.26 -6.02
C MET A 56 -1.96 3.57 -4.69
N MET A 57 -2.71 3.86 -3.62
CA MET A 57 -2.11 4.08 -2.30
C MET A 57 -1.50 2.80 -1.73
N VAL A 58 -2.18 1.67 -1.88
CA VAL A 58 -1.67 0.35 -1.46
C VAL A 58 -0.41 -0.01 -2.23
N ASP A 59 -0.42 0.15 -3.56
CA ASP A 59 0.74 -0.12 -4.41
C ASP A 59 1.94 0.73 -3.99
N ARG A 60 1.74 2.03 -3.76
CA ARG A 60 2.80 2.94 -3.30
C ARG A 60 3.35 2.55 -1.93
N GLN A 61 2.48 2.15 -1.02
CA GLN A 61 2.90 1.67 0.30
C GLN A 61 3.74 0.40 0.15
N ASN A 62 3.31 -0.53 -0.70
CA ASN A 62 4.01 -1.78 -0.97
C ASN A 62 5.38 -1.55 -1.59
N GLU A 63 5.47 -0.66 -2.58
CA GLU A 63 6.73 -0.23 -3.20
C GLU A 63 7.70 0.38 -2.17
N THR A 64 7.18 1.22 -1.28
CA THR A 64 8.01 1.83 -0.22
C THR A 64 8.51 0.76 0.76
N SER A 65 7.65 -0.18 1.15
CA SER A 65 8.00 -1.27 2.06
C SER A 65 9.02 -2.22 1.47
N ILE A 66 8.91 -2.62 0.20
CA ILE A 66 9.90 -3.52 -0.41
C ILE A 66 11.27 -2.84 -0.54
N VAL A 67 11.31 -1.55 -0.91
CA VAL A 67 12.55 -0.78 -0.96
C VAL A 67 13.19 -0.70 0.43
N ALA A 68 12.42 -0.40 1.47
CA ALA A 68 12.94 -0.36 2.84
C ALA A 68 13.53 -1.71 3.28
N LEU A 69 12.82 -2.81 3.04
CA LEU A 69 13.31 -4.16 3.34
C LEU A 69 14.59 -4.51 2.56
N SER A 70 14.68 -4.06 1.31
CA SER A 70 15.86 -4.31 0.46
C SER A 70 17.09 -3.53 0.96
N ILE A 71 16.88 -2.31 1.47
CA ILE A 71 17.96 -1.51 2.10
C ILE A 71 18.44 -2.19 3.39
N GLU A 72 17.52 -2.69 4.21
CA GLU A 72 17.86 -3.41 5.44
C GLU A 72 18.64 -4.71 5.15
N GLU A 73 18.22 -5.48 4.14
CA GLU A 73 18.94 -6.69 3.70
C GLU A 73 20.36 -6.36 3.25
N ALA A 74 20.54 -5.36 2.40
CA ALA A 74 21.85 -4.95 1.92
C ALA A 74 22.76 -4.39 3.04
N ALA A 75 22.18 -3.80 4.08
CA ALA A 75 22.93 -3.37 5.26
C ALA A 75 23.43 -4.58 6.06
N ILE A 76 22.59 -5.59 6.28
CA ILE A 76 22.96 -6.82 6.99
C ILE A 76 24.01 -7.60 6.20
N ALA A 77 23.86 -7.75 4.88
CA ALA A 77 24.83 -8.45 4.04
C ALA A 77 26.24 -7.82 4.11
N ARG A 78 26.33 -6.48 4.13
CA ARG A 78 27.60 -5.78 4.33
C ARG A 78 28.20 -6.01 5.71
N GLN A 79 27.36 -6.02 6.75
CA GLN A 79 27.80 -6.32 8.11
C GLN A 79 28.30 -7.75 8.26
N LEU A 80 27.62 -8.70 7.61
CA LEU A 80 28.03 -10.11 7.58
C LEU A 80 29.41 -10.25 6.93
N SER A 81 29.60 -9.70 5.73
CA SER A 81 30.90 -9.78 5.03
C SER A 81 32.05 -9.15 5.84
N ALA A 82 31.79 -8.03 6.51
CA ALA A 82 32.77 -7.40 7.40
C ALA A 82 33.08 -8.27 8.63
N ALA A 83 32.05 -8.91 9.22
CA ALA A 83 32.21 -9.81 10.35
C ALA A 83 32.99 -11.07 9.96
N GLU A 84 32.72 -11.65 8.78
CA GLU A 84 33.45 -12.81 8.22
C GLU A 84 34.92 -12.47 8.02
N THR A 85 35.20 -11.34 7.37
CA THR A 85 36.59 -10.88 7.14
C THR A 85 37.35 -10.70 8.47
N CYS A 86 36.67 -10.16 9.49
CA CYS A 86 37.25 -10.00 10.82
C CYS A 86 37.49 -11.36 11.50
N ALA A 87 36.52 -12.27 11.41
CA ALA A 87 36.61 -13.60 11.99
C ALA A 87 37.74 -14.42 11.35
N GLU A 88 37.85 -14.43 10.02
CA GLU A 88 38.93 -15.10 9.28
C GLU A 88 40.32 -14.55 9.66
N SER A 89 40.43 -13.23 9.86
CA SER A 89 41.68 -12.59 10.27
C SER A 89 42.12 -12.97 11.68
N CYS A 90 41.19 -13.04 12.63
CA CYS A 90 41.49 -13.36 14.04
C CYS A 90 41.52 -14.86 14.34
N CYS A 91 40.70 -15.65 13.65
CA CYS A 91 40.50 -17.08 13.87
C CYS A 91 40.27 -17.78 12.51
N PRO A 92 41.35 -18.18 11.79
CA PRO A 92 41.26 -18.67 10.41
C PRO A 92 40.44 -19.96 10.25
N VAL A 93 40.23 -20.69 11.35
CA VAL A 93 39.41 -21.90 11.39
C VAL A 93 38.12 -21.57 12.13
N TYR A 94 37.00 -21.99 11.58
CA TYR A 94 35.71 -21.85 12.26
C TYR A 94 35.75 -22.52 13.63
N ASP A 95 35.44 -21.74 14.66
CA ASP A 95 35.32 -22.20 16.04
C ASP A 95 34.00 -21.66 16.63
N PRO A 96 32.99 -22.51 16.86
CA PRO A 96 31.70 -22.08 17.40
C PRO A 96 31.80 -21.57 18.85
N ALA A 97 32.91 -21.81 19.56
CA ALA A 97 33.13 -21.23 20.89
C ALA A 97 33.67 -19.79 20.80
N ASN A 98 34.32 -19.44 19.69
CA ASN A 98 34.97 -18.15 19.46
C ASN A 98 33.94 -17.02 19.30
N SER A 99 34.21 -15.87 19.90
CA SER A 99 33.32 -14.71 19.83
C SER A 99 33.15 -14.16 18.41
N PHE A 100 34.19 -14.15 17.58
CA PHE A 100 34.11 -13.59 16.23
C PHE A 100 33.18 -14.42 15.32
N TRP A 101 33.32 -15.74 15.35
CA TRP A 101 32.44 -16.65 14.62
C TRP A 101 30.99 -16.63 15.14
N LYS A 102 30.78 -16.50 16.46
CA LYS A 102 29.43 -16.27 17.01
C LYS A 102 28.77 -15.00 16.46
N TRP A 103 29.54 -13.93 16.24
CA TRP A 103 29.00 -12.71 15.64
C TRP A 103 28.61 -12.90 14.18
N VAL A 104 29.41 -13.67 13.42
CA VAL A 104 29.06 -14.09 12.06
C VAL A 104 27.75 -14.88 12.07
N ASP A 105 27.62 -15.89 12.93
CA ASP A 105 26.40 -16.70 13.06
C ASP A 105 25.15 -15.85 13.37
N ILE A 106 25.30 -14.82 14.23
CA ILE A 106 24.21 -13.87 14.53
C ILE A 106 23.80 -13.09 13.29
N PHE A 107 24.75 -12.64 12.47
CA PHE A 107 24.45 -11.91 11.24
C PHE A 107 23.83 -12.81 10.17
N ILE A 108 24.27 -14.06 10.06
CA ILE A 108 23.64 -15.07 9.19
C ILE A 108 22.16 -15.25 9.58
N GLN A 109 21.88 -15.50 10.86
CA GLN A 109 20.50 -15.63 11.34
C GLN A 109 19.67 -14.37 11.09
N LYS A 110 20.25 -13.18 11.24
CA LYS A 110 19.56 -11.92 10.92
C LYS A 110 19.25 -11.82 9.43
N GLN A 111 20.16 -12.23 8.56
CA GLN A 111 19.94 -12.21 7.12
C GLN A 111 18.86 -13.22 6.70
N GLU A 112 18.89 -14.44 7.24
CA GLU A 112 17.86 -15.46 7.02
C GLU A 112 16.48 -14.96 7.45
N ASN A 113 16.36 -14.38 8.64
CA ASN A 113 15.13 -13.77 9.12
C ASN A 113 14.66 -12.62 8.22
N MET A 114 15.58 -11.81 7.68
CA MET A 114 15.24 -10.73 6.75
C MET A 114 14.70 -11.28 5.43
N MET A 115 15.37 -12.28 4.86
CA MET A 115 14.91 -12.94 3.64
C MET A 115 13.54 -13.62 3.83
N GLU A 116 13.29 -14.22 5.00
CA GLU A 116 11.97 -14.77 5.32
C GLU A 116 10.89 -13.68 5.39
N ARG A 117 11.19 -12.52 6.00
CA ARG A 117 10.27 -11.36 6.02
C ARG A 117 9.98 -10.85 4.61
N ILE A 118 10.99 -10.74 3.75
CA ILE A 118 10.81 -10.35 2.34
C ILE A 118 9.93 -11.37 1.62
N SER A 119 10.20 -12.67 1.78
CA SER A 119 9.42 -13.74 1.15
C SER A 119 7.97 -13.76 1.62
N LYS A 120 7.71 -13.56 2.91
CA LYS A 120 6.34 -13.42 3.45
C LYS A 120 5.64 -12.23 2.82
N PHE A 121 6.30 -11.06 2.82
CA PHE A 121 5.77 -9.83 2.26
C PHE A 121 5.43 -9.95 0.76
N THR A 122 6.27 -10.60 -0.05
CA THR A 122 5.98 -10.82 -1.47
C THR A 122 4.84 -11.81 -1.66
N SER A 123 4.80 -12.91 -0.90
CA SER A 123 3.74 -13.92 -1.00
C SER A 123 2.37 -13.44 -0.55
N GLU A 124 2.31 -12.49 0.40
CA GLU A 124 1.07 -11.86 0.85
C GLU A 124 0.56 -10.88 -0.21
N ASN A 125 1.45 -10.06 -0.78
CA ASN A 125 1.09 -9.14 -1.86
C ASN A 125 0.64 -9.85 -3.14
N GLU A 126 1.16 -11.03 -3.47
CA GLU A 126 0.69 -11.80 -4.63
C GLU A 126 -0.76 -12.28 -4.48
N LYS A 127 -1.23 -12.52 -3.25
CA LYS A 127 -2.61 -12.95 -2.99
C LYS A 127 -3.61 -11.82 -3.21
N ASP A 128 -3.22 -10.60 -2.85
CA ASP A 128 -4.07 -9.41 -2.95
C ASP A 128 -4.08 -8.80 -4.37
N ASN A 129 -3.06 -9.07 -5.18
CA ASN A 129 -2.91 -8.52 -6.54
C ASN A 129 -3.60 -9.33 -7.66
N ASN A 130 -4.44 -10.32 -7.33
CA ASN A 130 -5.24 -11.06 -8.34
C ASN A 130 -6.42 -10.25 -8.94
N VAL A 131 -6.46 -8.93 -8.70
CA VAL A 131 -7.39 -7.99 -9.34
C VAL A 131 -6.64 -7.18 -10.41
N SER A 132 -6.69 -7.66 -11.64
CA SER A 132 -6.21 -6.98 -12.86
C SER A 132 -7.03 -5.69 -13.15
N PRO A 133 -6.57 -4.69 -13.95
CA PRO A 133 -5.26 -4.54 -14.61
C PRO A 133 -4.45 -3.34 -14.09
N ARG A 134 -3.14 -3.56 -14.03
CA ARG A 134 -2.12 -2.52 -13.84
C ARG A 134 -2.07 -1.62 -15.08
N ILE A 135 -2.64 -0.43 -15.00
CA ILE A 135 -2.42 0.62 -16.02
C ILE A 135 -0.97 1.08 -15.88
N ARG A 136 -0.08 0.48 -16.68
CA ARG A 136 1.29 0.98 -16.88
C ARG A 136 1.21 2.20 -17.77
N ASN A 137 1.16 3.40 -17.19
CA ASN A 137 1.53 4.60 -17.92
C ASN A 137 3.05 4.64 -18.04
N THR A 138 3.61 3.90 -18.99
CA THR A 138 4.97 4.14 -19.49
C THR A 138 4.90 5.32 -20.45
N THR A 139 5.05 6.54 -19.93
CA THR A 139 5.66 7.61 -20.72
C THR A 139 7.12 7.23 -20.89
N GLU A 140 7.42 6.52 -21.98
CA GLU A 140 8.74 6.47 -22.59
C GLU A 140 9.12 7.91 -22.95
N ILE A 141 9.81 8.58 -22.03
CA ILE A 141 10.53 9.80 -22.35
C ILE A 141 11.81 9.32 -23.01
N ASN A 142 11.82 9.30 -24.34
CA ASN A 142 13.05 9.27 -25.12
C ASN A 142 13.89 10.47 -24.69
N LEU A 143 14.90 10.22 -23.86
CA LEU A 143 16.00 11.15 -23.62
C LEU A 143 17.05 10.92 -24.71
N ASP A 144 16.67 11.25 -25.95
CA ASP A 144 17.64 11.62 -26.98
C ASP A 144 17.78 13.15 -26.92
N GLU A 145 18.54 13.63 -25.95
CA GLU A 145 19.09 14.99 -26.01
C GLU A 145 20.60 14.89 -26.23
N GLU A 146 20.98 15.27 -27.45
CA GLU A 146 22.35 15.53 -27.86
C GLU A 146 23.03 16.51 -26.90
N SER A 147 24.23 16.15 -26.46
CA SER A 147 25.20 17.08 -25.89
C SER A 147 26.59 16.67 -26.37
N SER A 148 26.90 17.03 -27.61
CA SER A 148 28.27 17.03 -28.15
C SER A 148 28.62 18.47 -28.51
N LEU A 149 28.89 19.27 -27.48
CA LEU A 149 29.57 20.56 -27.62
C LEU A 149 31.07 20.29 -27.44
N GLU A 150 31.76 19.94 -28.53
CA GLU A 150 33.22 20.02 -28.56
C GLU A 150 33.61 21.42 -29.01
N ASP A 151 34.08 22.21 -28.04
CA ASP A 151 34.68 23.52 -28.24
C ASP A 151 36.06 23.38 -28.89
N SER A 152 36.26 24.17 -29.93
CA SER A 152 37.48 24.30 -30.70
C SER A 152 38.62 25.01 -29.95
N ASP A 153 39.84 24.62 -30.34
CA ASP A 153 41.07 25.41 -30.41
C ASP A 153 41.77 25.87 -29.12
N ALA A 154 42.90 25.22 -28.83
CA ALA A 154 44.06 25.87 -28.24
C ALA A 154 45.33 25.54 -29.05
N VAL A 155 45.77 26.55 -29.80
CA VAL A 155 46.98 26.64 -30.60
C VAL A 155 48.23 26.51 -29.71
N ASP A 156 49.05 25.48 -29.91
CA ASP A 156 50.41 25.42 -29.37
C ASP A 156 51.41 25.89 -30.44
N GLN A 157 51.80 27.17 -30.35
CA GLN A 157 53.02 27.67 -30.95
C GLN A 157 54.05 27.88 -29.83
N SER A 158 55.01 26.97 -29.70
CA SER A 158 56.30 27.29 -29.12
C SER A 158 57.44 26.80 -30.00
N SER A 159 57.84 27.68 -30.90
CA SER A 159 59.22 27.75 -31.36
C SER A 159 60.10 28.21 -30.21
N LYS A 160 61.15 27.47 -29.87
CA LYS A 160 62.41 28.00 -29.36
C LYS A 160 63.55 27.05 -29.73
N LYS A 161 64.30 27.46 -30.76
CA LYS A 161 65.73 27.22 -30.91
C LYS A 161 66.48 28.29 -30.11
#